data_AF-A0A7J5YPD3-F1
#
_entry.id   AF-A0A7J5YPD3-F1
#
_cell.length_a   1.000
_cell.length_b   1.000
_cell.length_c   1.000
_cell.angle_alpha   90.00
_cell.angle_beta   90.00
_cell.angle_gamma   90.00
#
_symmetry.space_group_name_H-M   'P 1'
#
loop_
_entity.id
_entity.type
_entity.pdbx_description
1 polymer ?
#
loop_
_entity_poly.entity_id
_entity_poly.type
_entity_poly.pdbx_seq_one_letter_code
_entity_poly.pdbx_strand_id
1 'polypeptide(L)'
;MHFDYSSHKYVFSISNNLKSLLPDTSPIRNKHYSMCAVVGNSGILTGSHCGPEIDQADFVFRCNFAPTEIYSKDVGKKTNLTTFNPSILERYYNNLLTIQDRNNFFLNLKKLEGAILWIPAFFLHTSATVTRTLVDFFVEHKGQLKVELAWPGNIMHDVNKYWKTKNPPPNVSALES
;
A
#
# COMPACT_ATOMS: atom_id res chain seq x y z
N MET A 1 -9.50 4.66 -16.13
CA MET A 1 -9.54 5.04 -14.70
C MET A 1 -9.29 6.52 -14.56
N HIS A 2 -10.03 7.18 -13.66
CA HIS A 2 -9.73 8.53 -13.19
C HIS A 2 -8.97 8.44 -11.85
N PHE A 3 -8.59 9.58 -11.28
CA PHE A 3 -7.84 9.66 -10.04
C PHE A 3 -8.63 10.36 -8.94
N ASP A 4 -8.70 9.78 -7.74
CA ASP A 4 -9.56 10.27 -6.63
C ASP A 4 -9.23 11.71 -6.21
N TYR A 5 -7.95 12.10 -6.26
CA TYR A 5 -7.46 13.40 -5.80
C TYR A 5 -6.90 14.25 -6.94
N SER A 6 -7.37 14.07 -8.17
CA SER A 6 -6.93 14.90 -9.30
C SER A 6 -8.11 15.28 -10.19
N SER A 7 -7.91 16.31 -11.03
CA SER A 7 -8.93 16.73 -12.00
C SER A 7 -9.36 15.56 -12.90
N HIS A 8 -10.65 15.49 -13.22
CA HIS A 8 -11.25 14.46 -14.08
C HIS A 8 -10.63 14.40 -15.49
N LYS A 9 -9.90 15.43 -15.94
CA LYS A 9 -9.16 15.40 -17.21
C LYS A 9 -8.04 14.35 -17.24
N TYR A 10 -7.53 13.95 -16.07
CA TYR A 10 -6.49 12.95 -15.98
C TYR A 10 -7.08 11.54 -16.04
N VAL A 11 -6.52 10.73 -16.95
CA VAL A 11 -6.99 9.38 -17.22
C VAL A 11 -5.82 8.40 -17.28
N PHE A 12 -6.08 7.17 -16.85
CA PHE A 12 -5.18 6.03 -17.00
C PHE A 12 -5.92 4.90 -17.73
N SER A 13 -5.37 4.45 -18.87
CA SER A 13 -5.91 3.34 -19.63
C SER A 13 -5.43 2.01 -19.04
N ILE A 14 -6.37 1.10 -18.76
CA ILE A 14 -6.05 -0.24 -18.22
C ILE A 14 -5.50 -1.11 -19.35
N SER A 15 -4.22 -1.48 -19.24
CA SER A 15 -3.59 -2.41 -20.17
C SER A 15 -3.89 -3.87 -19.81
N ASN A 16 -3.70 -4.78 -20.77
CA ASN A 16 -3.75 -6.22 -20.53
C ASN A 16 -2.72 -6.65 -19.47
N ASN A 17 -1.53 -6.03 -19.46
CA ASN A 17 -0.49 -6.26 -18.46
C ASN A 17 -1.01 -5.96 -17.06
N LEU A 18 -1.57 -4.77 -16.83
CA LEU A 18 -2.13 -4.42 -15.52
C LEU A 18 -3.30 -5.35 -15.14
N LYS A 19 -4.20 -5.63 -16.09
CA LYS A 19 -5.32 -6.58 -15.87
C LYS A 19 -4.82 -7.96 -15.43
N SER A 20 -3.71 -8.43 -15.99
CA SER A 20 -3.11 -9.74 -15.66
C SER A 20 -2.43 -9.81 -14.29
N LEU A 21 -2.27 -8.67 -13.61
CA LEU A 21 -1.72 -8.54 -12.26
C LEU A 21 -2.81 -8.32 -11.20
N LEU A 22 -4.08 -8.21 -11.61
CA LEU A 22 -5.20 -8.11 -10.68
C LEU A 22 -5.50 -9.49 -10.10
N PRO A 23 -5.85 -9.58 -8.81
CA PRO A 23 -6.25 -10.84 -8.22
C PRO A 23 -7.66 -11.23 -8.71
N ASP A 24 -7.89 -12.53 -8.95
CA ASP A 24 -9.19 -13.04 -9.39
C ASP A 24 -10.30 -12.82 -8.35
N THR A 25 -9.92 -12.82 -7.06
CA THR A 25 -10.80 -12.52 -5.94
C THR A 25 -10.10 -11.61 -4.94
N SER A 26 -10.85 -10.90 -4.09
CA SER A 26 -10.25 -10.04 -3.07
C SER A 26 -9.31 -10.85 -2.16
N PRO A 27 -8.02 -10.46 -1.99
CA PRO A 27 -7.06 -11.18 -1.16
C PRO A 27 -7.47 -11.32 0.31
N ILE A 28 -8.38 -10.46 0.77
CA ILE A 28 -8.90 -10.43 2.15
C ILE A 28 -10.28 -11.07 2.29
N ARG A 29 -10.83 -11.67 1.22
CA ARG A 29 -12.14 -12.35 1.27
C ARG A 29 -12.08 -13.54 2.23
N ASN A 30 -13.03 -13.61 3.15
CA ASN A 30 -13.15 -14.67 4.17
C ASN A 30 -11.89 -14.81 5.06
N LYS A 31 -11.11 -13.75 5.22
CA LYS A 31 -9.97 -13.70 6.14
C LYS A 31 -10.41 -13.05 7.45
N HIS A 32 -10.05 -13.68 8.56
CA HIS A 32 -10.31 -13.19 9.91
C HIS A 32 -9.04 -13.32 10.74
N TYR A 33 -8.72 -12.27 11.49
CA TYR A 33 -7.53 -12.18 12.33
C TYR A 33 -7.99 -11.70 13.71
N SER A 34 -7.45 -12.29 14.77
CA SER A 34 -7.91 -11.99 16.14
C SER A 34 -7.29 -10.70 16.64
N MET A 35 -5.98 -10.56 16.43
CA MET A 35 -5.22 -9.36 16.79
C MET A 35 -4.53 -8.77 15.57
N CYS A 36 -4.79 -7.49 15.31
CA CYS A 36 -4.17 -6.74 14.23
C CYS A 36 -3.34 -5.58 14.79
N ALA A 37 -2.14 -5.38 14.24
CA ALA A 37 -1.34 -4.19 14.48
C ALA A 37 -1.35 -3.30 13.22
N VAL A 38 -1.70 -2.03 13.38
CA VAL A 38 -1.60 -1.02 12.31
C VAL A 38 -0.47 -0.06 12.67
N VAL A 39 0.65 -0.20 11.97
CA VAL A 39 1.89 0.51 12.28
C VAL A 39 2.05 1.70 11.35
N GLY A 40 1.82 2.90 11.89
CA GLY A 40 2.16 4.16 11.21
C GLY A 40 3.67 4.44 11.25
N ASN A 41 4.09 5.51 10.57
CA ASN A 41 5.51 5.85 10.40
C ASN A 41 5.96 7.03 11.29
N SER A 42 5.30 7.25 12.43
CA SER A 42 5.63 8.34 13.34
C SER A 42 6.95 8.09 14.06
N GLY A 43 7.76 9.14 14.23
CA GLY A 43 9.03 9.08 14.96
C GLY A 43 8.89 8.68 16.43
N ILE A 44 7.67 8.73 17.00
CA ILE A 44 7.37 8.27 18.36
C ILE A 44 7.75 6.80 18.60
N LEU A 45 7.82 5.99 17.55
CA LEU A 45 8.23 4.58 17.65
C LEU A 45 9.73 4.44 17.97
N THR A 46 10.55 5.45 17.70
CA THR A 46 12.00 5.40 17.94
C THR A 46 12.29 5.21 19.42
N GLY A 47 13.00 4.13 19.78
CA GLY A 47 13.32 3.79 21.15
C GLY A 47 12.16 3.23 21.98
N SER A 48 10.98 3.01 21.38
CA SER A 48 9.81 2.46 22.07
C SER A 48 9.96 0.99 22.47
N HIS A 49 10.80 0.26 21.73
CA HIS A 49 10.95 -1.20 21.88
C HIS A 49 9.65 -1.99 21.70
N CYS A 50 8.66 -1.43 20.99
CA CYS A 50 7.39 -2.08 20.69
C CYS A 50 7.50 -3.24 19.69
N GLY A 51 8.67 -3.49 19.09
CA GLY A 51 8.83 -4.48 18.03
C GLY A 51 8.35 -5.89 18.40
N PRO A 52 8.74 -6.46 19.56
CA PRO A 52 8.24 -7.76 20.00
C PRO A 52 6.72 -7.81 20.26
N GLU A 53 6.10 -6.69 20.65
CA GLU A 53 4.64 -6.61 20.85
C GLU A 53 3.91 -6.54 19.51
N ILE A 54 4.40 -5.72 18.57
CA ILE A 54 3.86 -5.64 17.21
C ILE A 54 3.93 -7.00 16.52
N ASP A 55 5.05 -7.71 16.65
CA ASP A 55 5.27 -9.02 16.03
C ASP A 55 4.42 -10.14 16.66
N GLN A 56 3.75 -9.92 17.80
CA GLN A 56 2.78 -10.87 18.37
C GLN A 56 1.42 -10.84 17.67
N ALA A 57 1.07 -9.74 16.98
CA ALA A 57 -0.19 -9.65 16.26
C ALA A 57 -0.31 -10.72 15.17
N ASP A 58 -1.53 -11.23 14.94
CA ASP A 58 -1.82 -12.21 13.88
C ASP A 58 -1.61 -11.59 12.49
N PHE A 59 -1.90 -10.30 12.37
CA PHE A 59 -1.78 -9.56 11.12
C PHE A 59 -1.22 -8.15 11.33
N VAL A 60 -0.13 -7.82 10.62
CA VAL A 60 0.53 -6.51 10.71
C VAL A 60 0.37 -5.73 9.42
N PHE A 61 -0.28 -4.56 9.52
CA PHE A 61 -0.40 -3.56 8.48
C PHE A 61 0.72 -2.52 8.63
N ARG A 62 1.41 -2.21 7.53
CA ARG A 62 2.42 -1.15 7.44
C ARG A 62 2.09 -0.17 6.32
N CYS A 63 2.66 1.03 6.40
CA CYS A 63 2.38 2.10 5.46
C CYS A 63 3.59 2.47 4.61
N ASN A 64 3.37 2.62 3.30
CA ASN A 64 4.31 3.20 2.34
C ASN A 64 5.67 2.50 2.28
N PHE A 65 5.67 1.16 2.31
CA PHE A 65 6.88 0.35 2.17
C PHE A 65 8.00 0.75 3.14
N ALA A 66 7.62 1.08 4.38
CA ALA A 66 8.56 1.53 5.41
C ALA A 66 9.61 0.45 5.74
N PRO A 67 10.88 0.83 5.95
CA PRO A 67 11.94 -0.11 6.28
C PRO A 67 11.76 -0.67 7.71
N THR A 68 12.07 -1.95 7.89
CA THR A 68 11.91 -2.63 9.19
C THR A 68 13.22 -3.20 9.74
N GLU A 69 14.18 -3.56 8.89
CA GLU A 69 15.35 -4.35 9.30
C GLU A 69 16.18 -3.64 10.38
N ILE A 70 16.54 -2.38 10.13
CA ILE A 70 17.35 -1.58 11.05
C ILE A 70 16.55 -1.03 12.24
N TYR A 71 15.21 -1.03 12.16
CA TYR A 71 14.31 -0.51 13.19
C TYR A 71 13.56 -1.62 13.94
N SER A 72 13.91 -2.88 13.70
CA SER A 72 13.11 -4.04 14.10
C SER A 72 12.88 -4.14 15.62
N LYS A 73 13.80 -3.61 16.44
CA LYS A 73 13.61 -3.53 17.89
C LYS A 73 12.38 -2.71 18.27
N ASP A 74 12.09 -1.67 17.51
CA ASP A 74 11.04 -0.70 17.80
C ASP A 74 9.77 -0.96 16.99
N VAL A 75 9.89 -1.41 15.73
CA VAL A 75 8.74 -1.55 14.82
C VAL A 75 8.41 -2.99 14.44
N GLY A 76 9.22 -3.97 14.87
CA GLY A 76 9.05 -5.38 14.53
C GLY A 76 9.51 -5.70 13.10
N LYS A 77 9.45 -6.98 12.72
CA LYS A 77 9.79 -7.49 11.38
C LYS A 77 8.58 -8.03 10.62
N LYS A 78 7.55 -8.49 11.33
CA LYS A 78 6.36 -9.10 10.73
C LYS A 78 5.65 -8.07 9.86
N THR A 79 5.31 -8.47 8.64
CA THR A 79 4.56 -7.65 7.69
C THR A 79 3.62 -8.58 6.93
N ASN A 80 2.31 -8.36 7.05
CA ASN A 80 1.31 -9.12 6.30
C ASN A 80 0.66 -8.26 5.21
N LEU A 81 0.61 -6.95 5.42
CA LEU A 81 0.27 -5.98 4.37
C LEU A 81 1.17 -4.76 4.49
N THR A 82 1.67 -4.26 3.36
CA THR A 82 2.25 -2.91 3.29
C THR A 82 1.69 -2.15 2.10
N THR A 83 1.35 -0.88 2.30
CA THR A 83 0.93 -0.03 1.17
C THR A 83 2.14 0.43 0.35
N PHE A 84 1.95 0.62 -0.94
CA PHE A 84 3.02 1.01 -1.86
C PHE A 84 2.51 2.07 -2.83
N ASN A 85 2.78 3.35 -2.55
CA ASN A 85 2.55 4.39 -3.53
C ASN A 85 3.55 4.22 -4.69
N PRO A 86 3.12 4.18 -5.96
CA PRO A 86 4.04 4.03 -7.10
C PRO A 86 5.20 5.03 -7.11
N SER A 87 5.03 6.25 -6.59
CA SER A 87 6.11 7.26 -6.50
C SER A 87 7.32 6.82 -5.65
N ILE A 88 7.19 5.74 -4.86
CA ILE A 88 8.31 5.10 -4.16
C ILE A 88 9.38 4.64 -5.15
N LEU A 89 9.01 4.17 -6.36
CA LEU A 89 9.98 3.79 -7.38
C LEU A 89 10.84 4.97 -7.84
N GLU A 90 10.21 6.12 -8.07
CA GLU A 90 10.93 7.34 -8.45
C GLU A 90 11.86 7.79 -7.32
N ARG A 91 11.34 7.83 -6.09
CA ARG A 91 12.06 8.39 -4.95
C ARG A 91 13.20 7.52 -4.42
N TYR A 92 13.05 6.20 -4.46
CA TYR A 92 13.97 5.27 -3.78
C TYR A 92 14.62 4.24 -4.69
N TYR A 93 14.11 4.06 -5.91
CA TYR A 93 14.61 3.06 -6.84
C TYR A 93 14.92 3.63 -8.22
N ASN A 94 15.10 4.96 -8.33
CA ASN A 94 15.53 5.63 -9.55
C ASN A 94 14.75 5.17 -10.80
N ASN A 95 13.42 5.04 -10.67
CA ASN A 95 12.53 4.55 -11.72
C ASN A 95 12.94 3.20 -12.36
N LEU A 96 13.67 2.36 -11.63
CA LEU A 96 14.17 1.05 -12.09
C LEU A 96 15.05 1.15 -13.36
N LEU A 97 15.76 2.27 -13.53
CA LEU A 97 16.56 2.56 -14.71
C LEU A 97 17.82 1.70 -14.83
N THR A 98 18.41 1.25 -13.71
CA THR A 98 19.63 0.45 -13.71
C THR A 98 19.38 -0.99 -13.25
N ILE A 99 20.28 -1.90 -13.61
CA ILE A 99 20.26 -3.30 -13.14
C ILE A 99 20.32 -3.35 -11.61
N GLN A 100 21.13 -2.47 -11.00
CA GLN A 100 21.26 -2.43 -9.54
C GLN A 100 19.96 -1.99 -8.87
N ASP A 101 19.28 -0.98 -9.40
CA ASP A 101 18.01 -0.50 -8.86
C ASP A 101 16.91 -1.57 -8.93
N ARG A 102 16.85 -2.27 -10.07
CA ARG A 102 15.95 -3.40 -10.31
C ARG A 102 16.22 -4.56 -9.35
N ASN A 103 17.49 -4.91 -9.14
CA ASN A 103 17.88 -5.94 -8.18
C ASN A 103 17.53 -5.55 -6.75
N ASN A 104 17.79 -4.30 -6.35
CA ASN A 104 17.45 -3.80 -5.02
C ASN A 104 15.94 -3.87 -4.77
N PHE A 105 15.13 -3.45 -5.74
CA PHE A 105 13.67 -3.53 -5.66
C PHE A 105 13.19 -4.98 -5.57
N PHE A 106 13.71 -5.86 -6.44
CA PHE A 106 13.41 -7.29 -6.42
C PHE A 106 13.73 -7.93 -5.06
N LEU A 107 14.91 -7.67 -4.51
CA LEU A 107 15.34 -8.21 -3.22
C LEU A 107 14.44 -7.72 -2.07
N ASN A 108 14.04 -6.44 -2.07
CA ASN A 108 13.13 -5.92 -1.06
C ASN A 108 11.72 -6.50 -1.18
N LEU A 109 11.22 -6.73 -2.40
CA LEU A 109 9.95 -7.44 -2.62
C LEU A 109 10.04 -8.91 -2.19
N LYS A 110 11.17 -9.58 -2.43
CA LYS A 110 11.37 -10.98 -2.04
C LYS A 110 11.26 -11.17 -0.52
N LYS A 111 11.70 -10.19 0.28
CA LYS A 111 11.59 -10.20 1.75
C LYS A 111 10.16 -10.13 2.26
N LEU A 112 9.21 -9.61 1.46
CA LEU A 112 7.80 -9.57 1.83
C LEU A 112 7.14 -10.96 1.78
N GLU A 113 7.79 -11.94 1.17
CA GLU A 113 7.27 -13.30 1.02
C GLU A 113 5.82 -13.30 0.51
N GLY A 114 4.87 -13.84 1.28
CA GLY A 114 3.43 -13.89 0.94
C GLY A 114 2.61 -12.69 1.44
N ALA A 115 3.24 -11.58 1.83
CA ALA A 115 2.51 -10.39 2.25
C ALA A 115 1.76 -9.74 1.07
N ILE A 116 0.72 -8.99 1.41
CA ILE A 116 -0.05 -8.18 0.46
C ILE A 116 0.69 -6.86 0.22
N LEU A 117 1.03 -6.58 -1.03
CA LEU A 117 1.49 -5.27 -1.48
C LEU A 117 0.28 -4.50 -2.04
N TRP A 118 -0.19 -3.51 -1.28
CA TRP A 118 -1.40 -2.76 -1.61
C TRP A 118 -1.03 -1.45 -2.33
N ILE A 119 -1.33 -1.36 -3.63
CA ILE A 119 -0.80 -0.34 -4.55
C ILE A 119 -1.91 0.63 -5.01
N PRO A 120 -2.09 1.79 -4.35
CA PRO A 120 -3.08 2.80 -4.74
C PRO A 120 -2.65 3.63 -5.95
N ALA A 121 -2.64 3.01 -7.12
CA ALA A 121 -2.22 3.65 -8.37
C ALA A 121 -3.18 4.72 -8.90
N PHE A 122 -4.43 4.77 -8.41
CA PHE A 122 -5.48 5.65 -8.92
C PHE A 122 -5.86 6.78 -7.95
N PHE A 123 -4.99 7.14 -7.01
CA PHE A 123 -5.26 8.25 -6.09
C PHE A 123 -4.78 9.59 -6.64
N LEU A 124 -3.56 9.65 -7.18
CA LEU A 124 -2.95 10.87 -7.72
C LEU A 124 -2.46 10.63 -9.15
N HIS A 125 -2.75 11.57 -10.07
CA HIS A 125 -2.35 11.42 -11.47
C HIS A 125 -0.83 11.40 -11.69
N THR A 126 -0.05 11.96 -10.77
CA THR A 126 1.42 11.96 -10.81
C THR A 126 2.00 10.54 -10.79
N SER A 127 1.26 9.55 -10.27
CA SER A 127 1.67 8.15 -10.26
C SER A 127 1.53 7.45 -11.63
N ALA A 128 0.92 8.07 -12.64
CA ALA A 128 0.55 7.41 -13.89
C ALA A 128 1.75 6.81 -14.66
N THR A 129 2.82 7.58 -14.87
CA THR A 129 4.00 7.10 -15.62
C THR A 129 4.70 5.99 -14.85
N VAL A 130 4.95 6.20 -13.56
CA VAL A 130 5.65 5.25 -12.69
C VAL A 130 4.86 3.96 -12.50
N THR A 131 3.53 4.02 -12.54
CA THR A 131 2.67 2.83 -12.52
C THR A 131 2.93 1.91 -13.72
N ARG A 132 3.25 2.45 -14.90
CA ARG A 132 3.58 1.62 -16.07
C ARG A 132 4.88 0.85 -15.85
N THR A 133 5.93 1.54 -15.38
CA THR A 133 7.20 0.93 -15.00
C THR A 133 7.01 -0.18 -13.95
N LEU A 134 6.17 0.07 -12.94
CA LEU A 134 5.85 -0.91 -11.91
C LEU A 134 5.13 -2.15 -12.47
N VAL A 135 4.15 -1.94 -13.36
CA VAL A 135 3.42 -3.02 -14.03
C VAL A 135 4.36 -3.87 -14.88
N ASP A 136 5.21 -3.24 -15.70
CA ASP A 136 6.13 -3.95 -16.58
C ASP A 136 7.12 -4.79 -15.75
N PHE A 137 7.64 -4.25 -14.65
CA PHE A 137 8.49 -4.98 -13.72
C PHE A 137 7.81 -6.24 -13.16
N PHE A 138 6.56 -6.13 -12.71
CA PHE A 138 5.84 -7.29 -12.16
C PHE A 138 5.47 -8.33 -13.22
N VAL A 139 5.16 -7.90 -14.45
CA VAL A 139 4.91 -8.84 -15.56
C VAL A 139 6.20 -9.60 -15.92
N GLU A 140 7.33 -8.91 -15.96
CA GLU A 140 8.64 -9.51 -16.24
C GLU A 140 9.04 -10.57 -15.19
N HIS A 141 8.73 -10.32 -13.91
CA HIS A 141 9.08 -11.20 -12.79
C HIS A 141 7.92 -12.09 -12.34
N LYS A 142 6.91 -12.29 -13.21
CA LYS A 142 5.73 -13.08 -12.87
C LYS A 142 6.13 -14.50 -12.46
N GLY A 143 5.64 -14.93 -11.29
CA GLY A 143 5.95 -16.24 -10.71
C GLY A 143 7.30 -16.33 -9.97
N GLN A 144 8.12 -15.28 -9.97
CA GLN A 144 9.40 -15.26 -9.25
C GLN A 144 9.29 -14.68 -7.83
N LEU A 145 8.23 -13.90 -7.58
CA LEU A 145 7.92 -13.30 -6.29
C LEU A 145 6.66 -13.95 -5.71
N LYS A 146 6.65 -14.16 -4.39
CA LYS A 146 5.49 -14.69 -3.65
C LYS A 146 4.49 -13.60 -3.22
N VAL A 147 4.86 -12.33 -3.39
CA VAL A 147 4.09 -11.18 -2.91
C VAL A 147 2.72 -11.15 -3.58
N GLU A 148 1.67 -10.93 -2.79
CA GLU A 148 0.30 -10.83 -3.30
C GLU A 148 0.01 -9.37 -3.69
N LEU A 149 -0.35 -9.13 -4.95
CA LEU A 149 -0.63 -7.78 -5.42
C LEU A 149 -2.10 -7.42 -5.21
N ALA A 150 -2.35 -6.25 -4.61
CA ALA A 150 -3.67 -5.66 -4.49
C ALA A 150 -3.69 -4.24 -5.07
N TRP A 151 -4.66 -3.95 -5.95
CA TRP A 151 -4.77 -2.68 -6.68
C TRP A 151 -6.12 -2.04 -6.39
N PRO A 152 -6.27 -1.26 -5.30
CA PRO A 152 -7.51 -0.53 -5.04
C PRO A 152 -7.86 0.41 -6.20
N GLY A 153 -9.15 0.45 -6.55
CA GLY A 153 -9.69 1.42 -7.50
C GLY A 153 -9.95 2.79 -6.88
N ASN A 154 -10.94 3.50 -7.41
CA ASN A 154 -11.43 4.77 -6.89
C ASN A 154 -12.33 4.54 -5.65
N ILE A 155 -11.71 4.37 -4.47
CA ILE A 155 -12.40 3.98 -3.24
C ILE A 155 -12.55 5.12 -2.23
N MET A 156 -11.82 6.23 -2.39
CA MET A 156 -11.75 7.24 -1.34
C MET A 156 -13.07 7.98 -1.14
N HIS A 157 -13.92 8.05 -2.16
CA HIS A 157 -15.29 8.56 -2.00
C HIS A 157 -16.06 7.77 -0.94
N ASP A 158 -16.02 6.43 -1.00
CA ASP A 158 -16.77 5.57 -0.09
C ASP A 158 -16.14 5.52 1.31
N VAL A 159 -14.80 5.50 1.39
CA VAL A 159 -14.08 5.62 2.67
C VAL A 159 -14.43 6.94 3.36
N ASN A 160 -14.48 8.05 2.61
CA ASN A 160 -14.79 9.37 3.16
C ASN A 160 -16.23 9.50 3.65
N LYS A 161 -17.19 8.73 3.11
CA LYS A 161 -18.57 8.74 3.63
C LYS A 161 -18.60 8.38 5.10
N TYR A 162 -17.89 7.32 5.51
CA TYR A 162 -17.80 6.91 6.91
C TYR A 162 -17.18 8.02 7.78
N TRP A 163 -16.01 8.54 7.39
CA TRP A 163 -15.29 9.52 8.21
C TRP A 163 -16.04 10.85 8.37
N LYS A 164 -16.82 11.27 7.38
CA LYS A 164 -17.70 12.44 7.50
C LYS A 164 -18.77 12.29 8.58
N THR A 165 -19.20 11.06 8.90
CA THR A 165 -20.15 10.83 10.01
C THR A 165 -19.53 11.05 11.39
N LYS A 166 -18.19 11.03 11.50
CA LYS A 166 -17.47 11.09 12.78
C LYS A 166 -17.13 12.50 13.25
N ASN A 167 -17.20 13.48 12.35
CA ASN A 167 -17.07 14.91 12.65
C ASN A 167 -18.15 15.67 11.84
N PRO A 168 -19.41 15.69 12.30
CA PRO A 168 -20.45 16.45 11.63
C PRO A 168 -20.09 17.95 11.63
N PRO A 169 -20.47 18.72 10.60
CA PRO A 169 -20.33 20.17 10.63
C PRO A 169 -21.05 20.74 11.86
N PRO A 170 -20.57 21.84 12.45
CA PRO A 170 -21.04 22.36 13.75
C PRO A 170 -22.53 22.75 13.81
N ASN A 171 -23.28 22.67 12.71
CA ASN A 171 -24.67 23.11 12.60
C ASN A 171 -25.72 21.97 12.59
N VAL A 172 -25.37 20.74 12.96
CA VAL A 172 -26.34 19.61 12.99
C VAL A 172 -26.68 19.14 14.42
N SER A 173 -26.19 19.83 15.46
CA SER A 173 -26.49 19.51 16.87
C SER A 173 -27.42 20.53 17.56
N ALA A 174 -28.12 21.37 16.80
CA ALA A 174 -29.14 22.27 17.34
C ALA A 174 -30.39 22.19 16.47
N LEU A 175 -31.20 21.14 16.66
CA LEU A 175 -32.64 21.07 16.39
C LEU A 175 -33.07 19.62 16.65
N GLU A 176 -33.24 19.27 17.92
CA GLU A 176 -34.16 18.22 18.40
C GLU A 176 -34.20 18.35 19.93
N SER A 177 -35.14 19.18 20.38
CA SER A 177 -35.66 19.26 21.75
C SER A 177 -37.15 18.95 21.67
#